data_AF-A0A0P9E3S2-F1
#
_entry.id   AF-A0A0P9E3S2-F1
#
_cell.length_a   1.000
_cell.length_b   1.000
_cell.length_c   1.000
_cell.angle_alpha   90.00
_cell.angle_beta   90.00
_cell.angle_gamma   90.00
#
_symmetry.space_group_name_H-M   'P 1'
#
loop_
_entity.id
_entity.type
_entity.pdbx_description
1 polymer ?
#
loop_
_entity_poly.entity_id
_entity_poly.type
_entity_poly.pdbx_seq_one_letter_code
_entity_poly.pdbx_strand_id
1 'polypeptide(L)' 'MYGVTDMARKLEEASRIILSALDAARKRGEEHEEFYKRAADAYVSAVSAIHYMRAYGKIDPKTYEEIDKNLREELGL' A
#
# COMPACT_ATOMS: atom_id res chain seq x y z
N MET A 1 -4.17 21.90 2.99
CA MET A 1 -2.85 21.22 2.89
C MET A 1 -3.00 19.95 3.70
N TYR A 2 -3.08 18.77 3.07
CA TYR A 2 -3.16 17.51 3.83
C TYR A 2 -1.86 17.35 4.63
N GLY A 3 -1.96 16.97 5.91
CA GLY A 3 -0.76 16.65 6.69
C GLY A 3 -0.03 15.46 6.07
N VAL A 4 1.28 15.37 6.26
CA VAL A 4 2.05 14.21 5.73
C VAL A 4 1.52 12.88 6.28
N THR A 5 0.99 12.89 7.51
CA THR A 5 0.29 11.76 8.12
C THR A 5 -0.98 11.37 7.35
N ASP A 6 -1.79 12.33 6.89
CA ASP A 6 -2.98 12.04 6.08
C ASP A 6 -2.59 11.43 4.74
N MET A 7 -1.47 11.88 4.15
CA MET A 7 -0.94 11.28 2.93
C MET A 7 -0.54 9.83 3.15
N ALA A 8 0.12 9.51 4.26
CA ALA A 8 0.49 8.13 4.58
C ALA A 8 -0.74 7.22 4.72
N ARG A 9 -1.81 7.67 5.40
CA ARG A 9 -3.06 6.92 5.50
C ARG A 9 -3.77 6.74 4.15
N LYS A 10 -3.72 7.75 3.27
CA LYS A 10 -4.24 7.62 1.90
C LYS A 10 -3.44 6.64 1.05
N LEU A 11 -2.13 6.60 1.23
CA LEU A 11 -1.26 5.63 0.53
C LEU A 11 -1.52 4.20 1.03
N GLU A 12 -1.73 4.02 2.34
CA GLU A 12 -2.16 2.75 2.93
C GLU A 12 -3.50 2.29 2.34
N GLU A 13 -4.50 3.17 2.32
CA GLU A 13 -5.81 2.86 1.72
C GLU A 13 -5.66 2.47 0.23
N ALA A 14 -4.86 3.23 -0.53
CA ALA A 14 -4.60 2.93 -1.93
C ALA A 14 -3.92 1.57 -2.12
N SER A 15 -2.92 1.22 -1.30
CA SER A 15 -2.24 -0.08 -1.41
C SER A 15 -3.21 -1.24 -1.14
N ARG A 16 -4.09 -1.10 -0.15
CA ARG A 16 -5.13 -2.10 0.17
C ARG A 16 -6.10 -2.32 -0.99
N ILE A 17 -6.57 -1.23 -1.61
CA ILE A 17 -7.47 -1.29 -2.77
C ILE A 17 -6.80 -2.01 -3.94
N ILE A 18 -5.53 -1.68 -4.22
CA ILE A 18 -4.78 -2.29 -5.32
C ILE A 18 -4.60 -3.80 -5.07
N LEU A 19 -4.17 -4.20 -3.87
CA LEU A 19 -3.98 -5.60 -3.53
C LEU A 19 -5.30 -6.39 -3.60
N SER A 20 -6.39 -5.82 -3.08
CA SER A 20 -7.73 -6.40 -3.17
C SER A 20 -8.18 -6.59 -4.63
N ALA A 21 -7.87 -5.63 -5.51
CA ALA A 21 -8.18 -5.73 -6.93
C ALA A 21 -7.39 -6.84 -7.64
N LEU A 22 -6.11 -6.98 -7.30
CA LEU A 22 -5.25 -8.06 -7.79
C LEU A 22 -5.77 -9.44 -7.37
N ASP A 23 -6.15 -9.59 -6.10
CA ASP A 23 -6.72 -10.84 -5.57
C ASP A 23 -8.05 -11.18 -6.25
N ALA A 24 -8.91 -10.18 -6.45
CA ALA A 24 -10.19 -10.36 -7.12
C ALA A 24 -10.00 -10.77 -8.59
N ALA A 25 -9.06 -10.14 -9.30
CA ALA A 25 -8.71 -10.52 -10.68
C ALA A 25 -8.20 -11.96 -10.73
N ARG A 26 -7.35 -12.36 -9.77
CA ARG A 26 -6.80 -13.72 -9.70
C ARG A 26 -7.89 -14.77 -9.46
N LYS A 27 -8.85 -14.46 -8.59
CA LYS A 27 -10.02 -15.33 -8.33
C LYS A 27 -10.93 -15.48 -9.56
N ARG A 28 -10.99 -14.47 -10.44
CA ARG A 28 -11.74 -14.52 -11.71
C ARG A 28 -10.98 -15.25 -12.82
N GLY A 29 -9.72 -15.61 -12.63
CA GLY A 29 -8.90 -16.24 -13.64
C GLY A 29 -8.48 -15.29 -14.77
N GLU A 30 -8.35 -13.99 -14.48
CA GLU A 30 -7.83 -13.04 -15.46
C GLU A 30 -6.35 -13.30 -15.74
N GLU A 31 -5.94 -13.26 -17.01
CA GLU A 31 -4.55 -13.56 -17.44
C GLU A 31 -3.82 -12.33 -18.00
N HIS A 32 -4.34 -11.13 -17.76
CA HIS A 32 -3.79 -9.89 -18.29
C HIS A 32 -2.47 -9.50 -17.59
N GLU A 33 -1.36 -10.08 -18.03
CA GLU A 33 -0.02 -9.89 -17.43
C GLU A 33 0.35 -8.42 -17.23
N GLU A 34 0.08 -7.56 -18.22
CA GLU A 34 0.37 -6.14 -18.12
C GLU A 34 -0.46 -5.41 -17.05
N PHE A 35 -1.72 -5.81 -16.85
CA PHE A 35 -2.55 -5.31 -15.76
C PHE A 35 -1.96 -5.68 -14.40
N TYR A 36 -1.61 -6.97 -14.22
CA TYR A 36 -0.99 -7.44 -12.98
C TYR A 36 0.30 -6.71 -12.68
N LYS A 37 1.16 -6.52 -13.68
CA LYS A 37 2.41 -5.79 -13.54
C LYS A 37 2.17 -4.34 -13.09
N ARG A 38 1.31 -3.60 -13.80
CA ARG A 38 1.04 -2.19 -13.48
C ARG A 38 0.43 -2.02 -12.09
N ALA A 39 -0.47 -2.91 -11.70
CA ALA A 39 -1.09 -2.88 -10.38
C ALA A 39 -0.09 -3.27 -9.28
N ALA A 40 0.75 -4.29 -9.50
CA ALA A 40 1.83 -4.64 -8.57
C ALA A 40 2.83 -3.49 -8.39
N ASP A 41 3.25 -2.85 -9.47
CA ASP A 41 4.15 -1.68 -9.43
C ASP A 41 3.52 -0.52 -8.64
N ALA A 42 2.22 -0.29 -8.81
CA ALA A 42 1.48 0.75 -8.07
C ALA A 42 1.40 0.43 -6.57
N TYR A 43 1.13 -0.83 -6.21
CA TYR A 43 1.14 -1.30 -4.82
C TYR A 43 2.51 -1.06 -4.16
N VAL A 44 3.59 -1.54 -4.81
CA VAL A 44 4.96 -1.39 -4.30
C VAL A 44 5.34 0.09 -4.14
N SER A 45 4.94 0.93 -5.09
CA SER A 45 5.21 2.37 -5.05
C SER A 45 4.51 3.05 -3.86
N ALA A 46 3.24 2.70 -3.59
CA ALA A 46 2.47 3.25 -2.47
C ALA A 46 3.09 2.86 -1.12
N VAL A 47 3.41 1.58 -0.94
CA VAL A 47 4.04 1.06 0.30
C VAL A 47 5.44 1.66 0.50
N SER A 48 6.25 1.72 -0.55
CA SER A 48 7.59 2.31 -0.49
C SER A 48 7.54 3.79 -0.10
N ALA A 49 6.57 4.56 -0.60
CA ALA A 49 6.41 5.96 -0.23
C ALA A 49 6.15 6.14 1.27
N ILE A 50 5.38 5.25 1.91
CA ILE A 50 5.14 5.26 3.36
C ILE A 50 6.46 4.99 4.11
N HIS A 51 7.24 4.00 3.68
CA HIS A 51 8.54 3.70 4.30
C HIS A 51 9.54 4.85 4.13
N TYR A 52 9.55 5.53 2.98
CA TYR A 52 10.36 6.74 2.80
C TYR A 52 9.91 7.86 3.74
N MET A 53 8.60 8.09 3.90
CA MET A 53 8.09 9.06 4.87
C MET A 53 8.59 8.74 6.28
N ARG A 54 8.65 7.47 6.67
CA ARG A 54 9.22 7.04 7.96
C ARG A 54 10.72 7.26 8.06
N ALA A 55 11.48 6.92 7.03
CA ALA A 55 12.92 7.07 6.99
C ALA A 55 13.36 8.55 7.08
N TYR A 56 12.60 9.45 6.43
CA TYR A 56 12.84 10.90 6.46
C TYR A 56 12.19 11.61 7.66
N GLY A 57 11.60 10.89 8.60
CA GLY A 57 10.96 11.47 9.79
C GLY A 57 9.75 12.37 9.48
N LYS A 58 9.04 12.08 8.39
CA LYS A 58 7.88 12.87 7.92
C LYS A 58 6.54 12.36 8.45
N ILE A 59 6.48 11.13 8.91
CA ILE A 59 5.32 10.50 9.54
C ILE A 59 5.61 10.29 11.03
N ASP A 60 4.58 10.48 11.86
CA ASP A 60 4.63 10.13 13.27
C ASP A 60 4.91 8.62 13.45
N PRO A 61 5.83 8.22 14.34
CA PRO A 61 6.15 6.82 14.58
C PRO A 61 4.94 5.95 14.92
N LYS A 62 3.98 6.46 15.70
CA LYS A 62 2.80 5.69 16.09
C LYS A 62 1.89 5.39 14.90
N THR A 63 1.64 6.38 14.05
CA THR A 63 0.89 6.21 12.80
C THR A 63 1.61 5.24 11.88
N TYR A 64 2.95 5.31 11.79
CA TYR A 64 3.70 4.32 11.03
C TYR A 64 3.56 2.90 11.58
N GLU A 65 3.63 2.71 12.89
CA GLU A 65 3.44 1.39 13.54
C GLU A 65 2.04 0.82 13.26
N GLU A 66 1.01 1.65 13.29
CA GLU A 66 -0.35 1.25 12.92
C GLU A 66 -0.42 0.79 11.46
N ILE A 67 0.16 1.57 10.53
CA ILE A 67 0.18 1.24 9.11
C ILE A 67 1.00 -0.03 8.84
N ASP A 68 2.19 -0.16 9.43
CA ASP A 68 3.08 -1.32 9.25
C ASP A 68 2.41 -2.61 9.75
N LYS A 69 1.70 -2.53 10.88
CA LYS A 69 0.89 -3.64 11.40
C LYS A 69 -0.20 -4.04 10.40
N ASN A 70 -0.97 -3.08 9.89
CA ASN A 70 -2.06 -3.36 8.95
C ASN A 70 -1.53 -3.99 7.64
N LEU A 71 -0.41 -3.49 7.12
CA LEU A 71 0.22 -4.04 5.92
C LEU A 71 0.71 -5.49 6.13
N ARG A 72 1.25 -5.82 7.31
CA ARG A 72 1.65 -7.19 7.66
C ARG A 72 0.46 -8.13 7.77
N GLU A 73 -0.60 -7.70 8.46
CA GLU A 73 -1.83 -8.47 8.59
C GLU A 73 -2.45 -8.78 7.21
N GLU A 74 -2.43 -7.82 6.28
CA GLU A 74 -2.93 -8.01 4.92
C GLU A 74 -2.09 -8.99 4.10
N LEU A 75 -0.78 -9.06 4.35
CA LEU A 75 0.13 -10.01 3.72
C LEU A 75 0.20 -11.38 4.42
N GLY A 76 -0.46 -11.55 5.57
CA GLY A 76 -0.36 -12.76 6.40
C GLY A 76 1.03 -12.97 7.02
N LEU A 77 1.74 -11.88 7.33
CA LEU A 77 3.09 -11.85 7.90
C LEU A 77 3.12 -11.56 9.40
#